data_AF-A0A3C1UXV8-F1
#
_entry.id   AF-A0A3C1UXV8-F1
#
_cell.length_a   1.000
_cell.length_b   1.000
_cell.length_c   1.000
_cell.angle_alpha   90.00
_cell.angle_beta   90.00
_cell.angle_gamma   90.00
#
_symmetry.space_group_name_H-M   'P 1'
#
loop_
_entity.id
_entity.type
_entity.pdbx_description
1 polymer ?
#
loop_
_entity_poly.entity_id
_entity_poly.type
_entity_poly.pdbx_seq_one_letter_code
_entity_poly.pdbx_strand_id
1 'polypeptide(L)'
;MRDNQSKIHGLALDLVEEGQDLSLWEQKVQKKKAPLPQGVTNKMMYADVIRIAWPSMVELLLTQLASMIDLMMVGQLGAWALTSVGLTTQPKFLFMTIFQALNVGATAMVARSKGAGRQDKANLIMRQALMMTFLVAIAMSFIGYFSSEWMVKFMGASDAESLAGGTIYLQIQMIGFVPMALTTVITAVLRGVGDSRTAMIYNVVANVVNVILNYFLIYGHMGFPALGIAGASLATILGQAVAMVMAFYAVMRRRSGYLHLRLTDGFLPDKESIASIFKIGFPAMVEQLVMRAGMIIYSKTVA
;
A
#
# COMPACT_ATOMS: atom_id res chain seq x y z
N MET A 1 -6.52 -3.67 -44.88
CA MET A 1 -6.76 -4.23 -43.52
C MET A 1 -5.88 -3.52 -42.49
N ARG A 2 -6.01 -2.20 -42.37
CA ARG A 2 -5.25 -1.35 -41.45
C ARG A 2 -6.25 -0.43 -40.75
N ASP A 3 -7.01 -0.95 -39.79
CA ASP A 3 -7.67 -0.10 -38.80
C ASP A 3 -8.25 -0.95 -37.67
N ASN A 4 -7.45 -1.23 -36.64
CA ASN A 4 -7.99 -1.60 -35.31
C ASN A 4 -6.98 -1.50 -34.15
N GLN A 5 -5.78 -0.97 -34.35
CA GLN A 5 -4.77 -0.84 -33.27
C GLN A 5 -4.74 0.54 -32.60
N SER A 6 -5.56 1.50 -33.03
CA SER A 6 -5.52 2.89 -32.54
C SER A 6 -6.16 3.13 -31.15
N LYS A 7 -6.59 2.08 -30.43
CA LYS A 7 -7.32 2.23 -29.15
C LYS A 7 -6.55 1.83 -27.88
N ILE A 8 -5.26 1.50 -27.96
CA ILE A 8 -4.52 0.95 -26.79
C ILE A 8 -3.52 1.94 -26.16
N HIS A 9 -3.16 3.04 -26.82
CA HIS A 9 -2.16 3.96 -26.26
C HIS A 9 -2.81 5.03 -25.38
N GLY A 10 -2.73 4.83 -24.06
CA GLY A 10 -3.27 5.75 -23.06
C GLY A 10 -2.27 6.81 -22.61
N LEU A 11 -0.97 6.52 -22.71
CA LEU A 11 0.15 7.37 -22.31
C LEU A 11 1.14 7.52 -23.48
N ALA A 12 1.87 8.63 -23.54
CA ALA A 12 3.00 8.80 -24.46
C ALA A 12 4.10 7.76 -24.23
N LEU A 13 4.23 7.27 -22.99
CA LEU A 13 5.12 6.15 -22.65
C LEU A 13 4.78 4.87 -23.42
N ASP A 14 3.52 4.65 -23.79
CA ASP A 14 3.10 3.47 -24.55
C ASP A 14 3.52 3.55 -26.04
N LEU A 15 4.07 4.69 -26.48
CA LEU A 15 4.60 4.92 -27.84
C LEU A 15 6.12 4.73 -27.92
N VAL A 16 6.79 4.49 -26.79
CA VAL A 16 8.23 4.26 -26.73
C VAL A 16 8.52 2.79 -27.05
N GLU A 17 9.60 2.53 -27.79
CA GLU A 17 10.05 1.16 -28.08
C GLU A 17 10.31 0.36 -26.81
N GLU A 18 10.02 -0.94 -26.84
CA GLU A 18 10.23 -1.84 -25.71
C GLU A 18 11.70 -1.88 -25.31
N GLY A 19 11.96 -1.73 -24.01
CA GLY A 19 13.31 -1.85 -23.46
C GLY A 19 13.86 -3.27 -23.61
N GLN A 20 14.96 -3.43 -24.36
CA GLN A 20 15.65 -4.71 -24.53
C GLN A 20 16.57 -5.08 -23.35
N ASP A 21 16.82 -4.12 -22.47
CA ASP A 21 17.86 -4.11 -21.44
C ASP A 21 17.41 -4.66 -20.08
N LEU A 22 16.80 -5.85 -20.07
CA LEU A 22 16.28 -6.46 -18.83
C LEU A 22 17.36 -7.14 -17.96
N SER A 23 18.55 -7.41 -18.51
CA SER A 23 19.66 -8.11 -17.85
C SER A 23 20.79 -7.20 -17.36
N LEU A 24 20.68 -5.86 -17.51
CA LEU A 24 21.75 -4.90 -17.24
C LEU A 24 22.12 -4.67 -15.75
N TRP A 25 21.87 -5.62 -14.84
CA TRP A 25 22.43 -5.48 -13.50
C TRP A 25 23.97 -5.61 -13.47
N GLU A 26 24.57 -6.11 -14.57
CA GLU A 26 26.02 -6.31 -14.73
C GLU A 26 26.69 -5.35 -15.73
N GLN A 27 25.94 -4.60 -16.54
CA GLN A 27 26.53 -3.72 -17.54
C GLN A 27 26.39 -2.24 -17.15
N LYS A 28 27.51 -1.52 -17.12
CA LYS A 28 27.57 -0.07 -16.92
C LYS A 28 26.56 0.61 -17.85
N VAL A 29 25.54 1.24 -17.28
CA VAL A 29 24.54 2.05 -18.00
C VAL A 29 25.29 3.12 -18.81
N GLN A 30 25.52 2.86 -20.08
CA GLN A 30 26.04 3.89 -20.98
C GLN A 30 24.90 4.87 -21.22
N LYS A 31 25.02 6.09 -20.68
CA LYS A 31 24.12 7.21 -21.00
C LYS A 31 24.26 7.54 -22.49
N LYS A 32 23.51 6.85 -23.36
CA LYS A 32 23.31 7.31 -24.73
C LYS A 32 22.41 8.54 -24.67
N LYS A 33 22.90 9.70 -25.12
CA LYS A 33 22.08 10.88 -25.43
C LYS A 33 21.25 10.60 -26.69
N ALA A 34 20.40 9.57 -26.65
CA ALA A 34 19.50 9.29 -27.75
C ALA A 34 18.43 10.39 -27.80
N PRO A 35 18.14 10.98 -28.97
CA PRO A 35 16.99 11.86 -29.12
C PRO A 35 15.69 11.09 -28.82
N LEU A 36 14.63 11.82 -28.44
CA LEU A 36 13.32 11.22 -28.18
C LEU A 36 12.83 10.39 -29.38
N PRO A 37 12.13 9.27 -29.15
CA PRO A 37 11.52 8.48 -30.22
C PRO A 37 10.63 9.35 -31.12
N GLN A 38 10.57 9.02 -32.41
CA GLN A 38 9.75 9.77 -33.36
C GLN A 38 8.27 9.78 -32.91
N GLY A 39 7.70 10.97 -32.71
CA GLY A 39 6.32 11.15 -32.25
C GLY A 39 6.16 11.44 -30.74
N VAL A 40 7.21 11.32 -29.93
CA VAL A 40 7.17 11.66 -28.49
C VAL A 40 7.65 13.10 -28.28
N THR A 41 6.74 13.98 -27.83
CA THR A 41 7.07 15.38 -27.53
C THR A 41 7.26 15.58 -26.02
N ASN A 42 8.12 16.53 -25.61
CA ASN A 42 8.28 16.93 -24.20
C ASN A 42 6.93 17.20 -23.50
N LYS A 43 6.01 17.90 -24.18
CA LYS A 43 4.67 18.21 -23.67
C LYS A 43 3.87 16.95 -23.32
N MET A 44 4.03 15.88 -24.11
CA MET A 44 3.35 14.60 -23.88
C MET A 44 3.94 13.89 -22.64
N MET A 45 5.26 13.93 -22.45
CA MET A 45 5.89 13.37 -21.25
C MET A 45 5.45 14.09 -19.97
N TYR A 46 5.40 15.43 -19.97
CA TYR A 46 4.88 16.19 -18.83
C TYR A 46 3.40 15.89 -18.56
N ALA A 47 2.59 15.75 -19.60
CA ALA A 47 1.18 15.39 -19.45
C ALA A 47 1.00 14.00 -18.84
N ASP A 48 1.83 13.02 -19.22
CA ASP A 48 1.84 11.69 -18.62
C ASP A 48 2.20 11.73 -17.13
N VAL A 49 3.25 12.47 -16.77
CA VAL A 49 3.66 12.66 -15.36
C VAL A 49 2.50 13.24 -14.55
N ILE A 50 1.86 14.30 -15.02
CA ILE A 50 0.71 14.92 -14.34
C ILE A 50 -0.46 13.94 -14.24
N ARG A 51 -0.74 13.19 -15.31
CA ARG A 51 -1.85 12.22 -15.35
C ARG A 51 -1.67 11.07 -14.36
N ILE A 52 -0.44 10.64 -14.10
CA ILE A 52 -0.11 9.59 -13.12
C ILE A 52 -0.01 10.16 -11.70
N ALA A 53 0.55 11.36 -11.56
CA ALA A 53 0.79 12.00 -10.26
C ALA A 53 -0.50 12.56 -9.64
N TRP A 54 -1.36 13.24 -10.41
CA TRP A 54 -2.56 13.92 -9.90
C TRP A 54 -3.49 12.99 -9.10
N PRO A 55 -3.87 11.78 -9.59
CA PRO A 55 -4.68 10.86 -8.81
C PRO A 55 -4.02 10.46 -7.48
N SER A 56 -2.71 10.22 -7.51
CA SER A 56 -1.95 9.84 -6.31
C SER A 56 -1.91 10.98 -5.28
N MET A 57 -1.81 12.23 -5.72
CA MET A 57 -1.83 13.40 -4.86
C MET A 57 -3.21 13.58 -4.21
N VAL A 58 -4.29 13.49 -5.00
CA VAL A 58 -5.66 13.59 -4.49
C VAL A 58 -5.95 12.47 -3.49
N GLU A 59 -5.56 11.23 -3.82
CA GLU A 59 -5.66 10.09 -2.91
C GLU A 59 -4.97 10.35 -1.57
N LEU A 60 -3.73 10.84 -1.60
CA LEU A 60 -2.93 11.11 -0.41
C LEU A 60 -3.57 12.20 0.46
N LEU A 61 -4.02 13.29 -0.16
CA LEU A 61 -4.71 14.38 0.54
C LEU A 61 -5.99 13.89 1.21
N LEU A 62 -6.83 13.15 0.49
CA LEU A 62 -8.08 12.60 1.03
C LEU A 62 -7.84 11.59 2.15
N THR A 63 -6.80 10.77 2.02
CA THR A 63 -6.41 9.82 3.08
C THR A 63 -5.93 10.56 4.33
N GLN A 64 -5.19 11.65 4.17
CA GLN A 64 -4.73 12.46 5.30
C GLN A 64 -5.90 13.17 5.99
N LEU A 65 -6.86 13.70 5.22
CA LEU A 65 -8.08 14.30 5.76
C LEU A 65 -8.93 13.28 6.52
N ALA A 66 -9.11 12.08 5.97
CA ALA A 66 -9.80 10.99 6.67
C ALA A 66 -9.09 10.62 7.98
N SER A 67 -7.75 10.53 7.96
CA SER A 67 -6.96 10.27 9.16
C SER A 67 -7.11 11.36 10.23
N MET A 68 -7.24 12.63 9.82
CA MET A 68 -7.52 13.73 10.73
C MET A 68 -8.93 13.62 11.34
N ILE A 69 -9.94 13.29 10.53
CA ILE A 69 -11.31 13.08 11.01
C ILE A 69 -11.35 11.93 12.01
N ASP A 70 -10.72 10.80 11.70
CA ASP A 70 -10.64 9.64 12.59
C ASP A 70 -10.04 10.02 13.95
N LEU A 71 -8.93 10.76 13.94
CA LEU A 71 -8.28 11.22 15.17
C LEU A 71 -9.15 12.19 15.96
N MET A 72 -9.87 13.10 15.27
CA MET A 72 -10.83 14.00 15.91
C MET A 72 -11.98 13.23 16.56
N MET A 73 -12.50 12.20 15.89
CA MET A 73 -13.60 11.38 16.40
C MET A 73 -13.18 10.58 17.63
N VAL A 74 -12.00 9.95 17.58
CA VAL A 74 -11.42 9.26 18.75
C VAL A 74 -11.11 10.24 19.87
N GLY A 75 -10.63 11.44 19.56
CA GLY A 75 -10.33 12.47 20.56
C GLY A 75 -11.54 12.92 21.39
N GLN A 76 -12.76 12.78 20.86
CA GLN A 76 -13.99 13.05 21.62
C GLN A 76 -14.24 12.05 22.77
N LEU A 77 -13.61 10.86 22.74
CA LEU A 77 -13.68 9.89 23.83
C LEU A 77 -12.83 10.31 25.05
N GLY A 78 -11.91 11.27 24.87
CA GLY A 78 -11.04 11.79 25.93
C GLY A 78 -9.55 11.63 25.62
N ALA A 79 -8.73 12.23 26.47
CA ALA A 79 -7.27 12.26 26.30
C ALA A 79 -6.64 10.86 26.32
N TRP A 80 -7.16 9.94 27.13
CA TRP A 80 -6.68 8.54 27.20
C TRP A 80 -6.81 7.81 25.85
N ALA A 81 -7.85 8.10 25.07
CA ALA A 81 -8.07 7.47 23.77
C ALA A 81 -7.09 8.00 22.71
N LEU A 82 -6.79 9.31 22.77
CA LEU A 82 -5.77 9.91 21.91
C LEU A 82 -4.37 9.35 22.24
N THR A 83 -4.04 9.23 23.53
CA THR A 83 -2.81 8.59 24.01
C THR A 83 -2.73 7.15 23.53
N SER A 84 -3.80 6.38 23.68
CA SER A 84 -3.90 4.99 23.20
C SER A 84 -3.56 4.87 21.72
N VAL A 85 -4.19 5.66 20.85
CA VAL A 85 -3.91 5.62 19.40
C VAL A 85 -2.47 6.08 19.10
N GLY A 86 -2.00 7.14 19.76
CA GLY A 86 -0.64 7.65 19.60
C GLY A 86 0.42 6.59 19.92
N LEU A 87 0.28 5.89 21.04
CA LEU A 87 1.22 4.85 21.49
C LEU A 87 1.28 3.65 20.54
N THR A 88 0.20 3.35 19.81
CA THR A 88 0.16 2.24 18.85
C THR A 88 0.74 2.58 17.46
N THR A 89 0.93 3.87 17.17
CA THR A 89 1.30 4.33 15.83
C THR A 89 2.70 3.87 15.41
N GLN A 90 3.71 4.01 16.27
CA GLN A 90 5.08 3.58 15.94
C GLN A 90 5.21 2.04 15.83
N PRO A 91 4.66 1.25 16.77
CA PRO A 91 4.50 -0.20 16.61
C PRO A 91 3.92 -0.60 15.25
N LYS A 92 2.80 -0.01 14.85
CA LYS A 92 2.14 -0.29 13.56
C LYS A 92 3.05 0.02 12.38
N PHE A 93 3.76 1.15 12.41
CA PHE A 93 4.68 1.53 11.32
C PHE A 93 5.89 0.60 11.19
N LEU A 94 6.41 0.04 12.29
CA LEU A 94 7.49 -0.94 12.24
C LEU A 94 7.08 -2.17 11.43
N PHE A 95 5.88 -2.71 11.66
CA PHE A 95 5.36 -3.83 10.87
C PHE A 95 5.18 -3.44 9.40
N MET A 96 4.74 -2.21 9.12
CA MET A 96 4.53 -1.73 7.75
C MET A 96 5.82 -1.60 6.93
N THR A 97 6.98 -1.39 7.57
CA THR A 97 8.27 -1.22 6.89
C THR A 97 8.60 -2.36 5.93
N ILE A 98 8.32 -3.61 6.33
CA ILE A 98 8.60 -4.78 5.49
C ILE A 98 7.74 -4.77 4.21
N PHE A 99 6.48 -4.37 4.33
CA PHE A 99 5.58 -4.25 3.17
C PHE A 99 5.95 -3.07 2.29
N GLN A 100 6.42 -1.96 2.85
CA GLN A 100 6.94 -0.84 2.07
C GLN A 100 8.13 -1.27 1.20
N ALA A 101 9.05 -2.05 1.75
CA ALA A 101 10.16 -2.62 1.00
C ALA A 101 9.70 -3.54 -0.15
N LEU A 102 8.77 -4.47 0.14
CA LEU A 102 8.18 -5.33 -0.88
C LEU A 102 7.46 -4.52 -1.97
N ASN A 103 6.72 -3.49 -1.58
CA ASN A 103 5.98 -2.61 -2.49
C ASN A 103 6.92 -1.83 -3.42
N VAL A 104 8.05 -1.32 -2.92
CA VAL A 104 9.08 -0.65 -3.74
C VAL A 104 9.64 -1.62 -4.78
N GLY A 105 10.02 -2.83 -4.35
CA GLY A 105 10.54 -3.88 -5.24
C GLY A 105 9.52 -4.29 -6.31
N ALA A 106 8.26 -4.53 -5.91
CA ALA A 106 7.18 -4.90 -6.81
C ALA A 106 6.87 -3.80 -7.83
N THR A 107 6.76 -2.54 -7.38
CA THR A 107 6.53 -1.38 -8.27
C THR A 107 7.61 -1.28 -9.32
N ALA A 108 8.88 -1.37 -8.92
CA ALA A 108 10.02 -1.24 -9.83
C ALA A 108 10.09 -2.40 -10.85
N MET A 109 9.85 -3.64 -10.39
CA MET A 109 9.87 -4.82 -11.26
C MET A 109 8.71 -4.82 -12.26
N VAL A 110 7.51 -4.42 -11.83
CA VAL A 110 6.34 -4.29 -12.71
C VAL A 110 6.52 -3.15 -13.70
N ALA A 111 7.03 -2.00 -13.27
CA ALA A 111 7.30 -0.86 -14.15
C ALA A 111 8.32 -1.22 -15.25
N ARG A 112 9.42 -1.91 -14.89
CA ARG A 112 10.39 -2.41 -15.88
C ARG A 112 9.78 -3.43 -16.83
N SER A 113 8.97 -4.35 -16.32
CA SER A 113 8.30 -5.35 -17.17
C SER A 113 7.32 -4.70 -18.14
N LYS A 114 6.60 -3.67 -17.69
CA LYS A 114 5.75 -2.84 -18.56
C LYS A 114 6.57 -2.14 -19.64
N GLY A 115 7.66 -1.47 -19.26
CA GLY A 115 8.53 -0.78 -20.21
C GLY A 115 9.20 -1.70 -21.24
N ALA A 116 9.29 -3.00 -20.96
CA ALA A 116 9.80 -4.01 -21.88
C ALA A 116 8.70 -4.79 -22.61
N GLY A 117 7.43 -4.37 -22.53
CA GLY A 117 6.30 -5.04 -23.19
C GLY A 117 5.94 -6.41 -22.60
N ARG A 118 6.61 -6.88 -21.54
CA ARG A 118 6.44 -8.23 -20.98
C ARG A 118 5.31 -8.30 -19.97
N GLN A 119 4.08 -8.32 -20.48
CA GLN A 119 2.87 -8.39 -19.66
C GLN A 119 2.82 -9.66 -18.78
N ASP A 120 3.22 -10.81 -19.32
CA ASP A 120 3.24 -12.08 -18.57
C ASP A 120 4.21 -12.02 -17.38
N LYS A 121 5.39 -11.40 -17.56
CA LYS A 121 6.35 -11.21 -16.47
C LYS A 121 5.79 -10.26 -15.42
N ALA A 122 5.11 -9.18 -15.82
CA ALA A 122 4.44 -8.27 -14.88
C ALA A 122 3.36 -8.98 -14.05
N ASN A 123 2.54 -9.83 -14.67
CA ASN A 123 1.53 -10.63 -13.99
C ASN A 123 2.15 -11.68 -13.05
N LEU A 124 3.27 -12.31 -13.45
CA LEU A 124 4.04 -13.20 -12.59
C LEU A 124 4.57 -12.46 -11.35
N ILE A 125 5.22 -11.30 -11.54
CA ILE A 125 5.75 -10.47 -10.44
C ILE A 125 4.63 -10.09 -9.47
N MET A 126 3.47 -9.67 -9.98
CA MET A 126 2.30 -9.36 -9.15
C MET A 126 1.87 -10.56 -8.30
N ARG A 127 1.78 -11.77 -8.89
CA ARG A 127 1.43 -12.99 -8.16
C ARG A 127 2.44 -13.34 -7.07
N GLN A 128 3.74 -13.24 -7.38
CA GLN A 128 4.81 -13.49 -6.40
C GLN A 128 4.78 -12.47 -5.27
N ALA A 129 4.58 -11.18 -5.57
CA ALA A 129 4.46 -10.13 -4.58
C ALA A 129 3.24 -10.36 -3.66
N LEU A 130 2.08 -10.72 -4.22
CA LEU A 130 0.88 -11.04 -3.46
C LEU A 130 1.09 -12.26 -2.55
N MET A 131 1.70 -13.33 -3.06
CA MET A 131 1.98 -14.54 -2.28
C MET A 131 2.92 -14.25 -1.12
N MET A 132 4.05 -13.57 -1.37
CA MET A 132 5.01 -13.20 -0.32
C MET A 132 4.34 -12.32 0.73
N THR A 133 3.59 -11.30 0.29
CA THR A 133 2.90 -10.40 1.20
C THR A 133 1.85 -11.12 2.02
N PHE A 134 1.10 -12.06 1.46
CA PHE A 134 0.13 -12.85 2.22
C PHE A 134 0.80 -13.65 3.34
N LEU A 135 1.88 -14.37 3.03
CA LEU A 135 2.63 -15.18 3.99
C LEU A 135 3.23 -14.32 5.10
N VAL A 136 3.89 -13.21 4.73
CA VAL A 136 4.51 -12.29 5.69
C VAL A 136 3.43 -11.57 6.50
N ALA A 137 2.30 -11.18 5.91
CA ALA A 137 1.22 -10.50 6.62
C ALA A 137 0.55 -11.39 7.65
N ILE A 138 0.35 -12.69 7.38
CA ILE A 138 -0.17 -13.63 8.39
C ILE A 138 0.80 -13.74 9.56
N ALA A 139 2.11 -13.91 9.29
CA ALA A 139 3.12 -14.01 10.34
C ALA A 139 3.17 -12.71 11.18
N MET A 140 3.17 -11.54 10.54
CA MET A 140 3.21 -10.25 11.23
C MET A 140 1.92 -9.94 11.98
N SER A 141 0.77 -10.32 11.43
CA SER A 141 -0.54 -10.22 12.08
C SER A 141 -0.56 -11.04 13.38
N PHE A 142 -0.09 -12.29 13.32
CA PHE A 142 0.02 -13.15 14.49
C PHE A 142 0.97 -12.58 15.54
N ILE A 143 2.21 -12.25 15.15
CA ILE A 143 3.22 -11.70 16.07
C ILE A 143 2.71 -10.38 16.69
N GLY A 144 2.12 -9.50 15.89
CA GLY A 144 1.62 -8.22 16.34
C GLY A 144 0.43 -8.37 17.30
N TYR A 145 -0.49 -9.29 17.04
CA TYR A 145 -1.64 -9.53 17.92
C TYR A 145 -1.20 -9.95 19.33
N PHE A 146 -0.30 -10.94 19.43
CA PHE A 146 0.18 -11.42 20.73
C PHE A 146 1.15 -10.47 21.42
N SER A 147 1.90 -9.67 20.66
CA SER A 147 2.84 -8.69 21.24
C SER A 147 2.22 -7.32 21.52
N SER A 148 0.96 -7.07 21.13
CA SER A 148 0.31 -5.75 21.20
C SER A 148 0.39 -5.09 22.57
N GLU A 149 0.05 -5.80 23.65
CA GLU A 149 0.09 -5.25 25.01
C GLU A 149 1.51 -4.87 25.42
N TRP A 150 2.48 -5.74 25.13
CA TRP A 150 3.89 -5.49 25.42
C TRP A 150 4.42 -4.27 24.65
N MET A 151 4.03 -4.13 23.37
CA MET A 151 4.43 -2.98 22.56
C MET A 151 3.86 -1.66 23.10
N VAL A 152 2.57 -1.66 23.50
CA VAL A 152 1.92 -0.48 24.06
C VAL A 152 2.54 -0.09 25.40
N LYS A 153 2.85 -1.06 26.27
CA LYS A 153 3.63 -0.82 27.50
C LYS A 153 5.01 -0.26 27.21
N PHE A 154 5.73 -0.86 26.26
CA PHE A 154 7.09 -0.44 25.88
C PHE A 154 7.13 1.00 25.35
N MET A 155 6.04 1.43 24.70
CA MET A 155 5.88 2.79 24.18
C MET A 155 5.54 3.83 25.25
N GLY A 156 5.26 3.42 26.50
CA GLY A 156 5.08 4.34 27.63
C GLY A 156 3.65 4.49 28.12
N ALA A 157 2.76 3.52 27.88
CA ALA A 157 1.44 3.51 28.51
C ALA A 157 1.57 3.44 30.05
N SER A 158 1.31 4.55 30.73
CA SER A 158 1.46 4.70 32.18
C SER A 158 0.17 4.45 32.95
N ASP A 159 -0.99 4.76 32.36
CA ASP A 159 -2.31 4.51 32.93
C ASP A 159 -2.98 3.24 32.35
N ALA A 160 -3.78 2.58 33.19
CA ALA A 160 -4.43 1.32 32.84
C ALA A 160 -5.46 1.46 31.70
N GLU A 161 -6.12 2.62 31.60
CA GLU A 161 -7.14 2.88 30.59
C GLU A 161 -6.51 3.02 29.19
N SER A 162 -5.44 3.81 29.06
CA SER A 162 -4.69 3.96 27.81
C SER A 162 -3.97 2.69 27.39
N LEU A 163 -3.49 1.90 28.37
CA LEU A 163 -2.92 0.59 28.09
C LEU A 163 -3.97 -0.37 27.52
N ALA A 164 -5.14 -0.49 28.15
CA ALA A 164 -6.21 -1.36 27.69
C ALA A 164 -6.74 -0.91 26.32
N GLY A 165 -6.98 0.40 26.16
CA GLY A 165 -7.42 1.02 24.92
C GLY A 165 -6.44 0.85 23.77
N GLY A 166 -5.15 1.11 24.01
CA GLY A 166 -4.10 0.92 23.02
C GLY A 166 -3.91 -0.55 22.64
N THR A 167 -4.02 -1.46 23.62
CA THR A 167 -3.89 -2.90 23.38
C THR A 167 -5.00 -3.41 22.49
N ILE A 168 -6.27 -3.13 22.81
CA ILE A 168 -7.41 -3.59 21.99
C ILE A 168 -7.38 -2.94 20.61
N TYR A 169 -7.02 -1.66 20.52
CA TYR A 169 -6.87 -0.95 19.25
C TYR A 169 -5.82 -1.64 18.37
N LEU A 170 -4.62 -1.90 18.90
CA LEU A 170 -3.54 -2.52 18.14
C LEU A 170 -3.87 -3.99 17.78
N GLN A 171 -4.44 -4.77 18.69
CA GLN A 171 -4.85 -6.14 18.42
C GLN A 171 -5.83 -6.22 17.25
N ILE A 172 -6.88 -5.39 17.26
CA ILE A 172 -7.83 -5.33 16.16
C ILE A 172 -7.08 -4.96 14.87
N GLN A 173 -6.29 -3.88 14.87
CA GLN A 173 -5.51 -3.46 13.68
C GLN A 173 -4.57 -4.56 13.15
N MET A 174 -4.00 -5.39 14.02
CA MET A 174 -3.15 -6.51 13.62
C MET A 174 -3.94 -7.63 12.94
N ILE A 175 -5.20 -7.86 13.29
CA ILE A 175 -6.08 -8.77 12.52
C ILE A 175 -6.33 -8.22 11.12
N GLY A 176 -6.58 -6.91 11.01
CA GLY A 176 -6.77 -6.22 9.73
C GLY A 176 -5.50 -6.00 8.92
N PHE A 177 -4.36 -6.49 9.38
CA PHE A 177 -3.08 -6.25 8.73
C PHE A 177 -2.96 -6.96 7.37
N VAL A 178 -3.62 -8.12 7.23
CA VAL A 178 -3.65 -8.88 5.97
C VAL A 178 -4.35 -8.11 4.84
N PRO A 179 -5.61 -7.65 4.99
CA PRO A 179 -6.27 -6.87 3.94
C PRO A 179 -5.53 -5.57 3.63
N MET A 180 -4.95 -4.91 4.64
CA MET A 180 -4.08 -3.76 4.43
C MET A 180 -2.92 -4.09 3.50
N ALA A 181 -2.13 -5.10 3.86
CA ALA A 181 -0.89 -5.44 3.19
C ALA A 181 -1.15 -5.84 1.73
N LEU A 182 -2.15 -6.68 1.48
CA LEU A 182 -2.54 -7.08 0.12
C LEU A 182 -2.98 -5.89 -0.72
N THR A 183 -3.78 -4.98 -0.17
CA THR A 183 -4.22 -3.76 -0.87
C THR A 183 -3.03 -2.87 -1.24
N THR A 184 -2.04 -2.74 -0.36
CA THR A 184 -0.85 -1.92 -0.66
C THR A 184 0.01 -2.51 -1.78
N VAL A 185 0.10 -3.84 -1.89
CA VAL A 185 0.81 -4.49 -3.01
C VAL A 185 0.07 -4.26 -4.32
N ILE A 186 -1.26 -4.42 -4.34
CA ILE A 186 -2.06 -4.14 -5.55
C ILE A 186 -1.89 -2.68 -5.96
N THR A 187 -1.92 -1.77 -4.98
CA THR A 187 -1.64 -0.35 -5.20
C THR A 187 -0.27 -0.13 -5.83
N ALA A 188 0.76 -0.78 -5.30
CA ALA A 188 2.14 -0.68 -5.78
C ALA A 188 2.28 -1.15 -7.23
N VAL A 189 1.73 -2.31 -7.58
CA VAL A 189 1.81 -2.84 -8.95
C VAL A 189 0.97 -2.03 -9.94
N LEU A 190 -0.22 -1.53 -9.54
CA LEU A 190 -1.05 -0.66 -10.37
C LEU A 190 -0.33 0.66 -10.67
N ARG A 191 0.32 1.27 -9.67
CA ARG A 191 1.16 2.46 -9.88
C ARG A 191 2.37 2.14 -10.77
N GLY A 192 2.96 0.95 -10.61
CA GLY A 192 4.04 0.46 -11.47
C GLY A 192 3.66 0.42 -12.96
N VAL A 193 2.40 0.13 -13.29
CA VAL A 193 1.90 0.18 -14.67
C VAL A 193 1.30 1.53 -15.09
N GLY A 194 1.37 2.55 -14.23
CA GLY A 194 0.83 3.89 -14.48
C GLY A 194 -0.67 4.03 -14.25
N ASP A 195 -1.32 3.05 -13.62
CA ASP A 195 -2.75 3.11 -13.29
C ASP A 195 -2.99 3.55 -11.83
N SER A 196 -2.57 4.76 -11.52
CA SER A 196 -2.79 5.36 -10.19
C SER A 196 -4.27 5.72 -9.93
N ARG A 197 -5.08 5.87 -10.98
CA ARG A 197 -6.49 6.25 -10.84
C ARG A 197 -7.32 5.14 -10.21
N THR A 198 -7.10 3.90 -10.63
CA THR A 198 -7.78 2.74 -10.01
C THR A 198 -7.43 2.63 -8.53
N ALA A 199 -6.15 2.85 -8.19
CA ALA A 199 -5.68 2.88 -6.81
C ALA A 199 -6.39 3.93 -5.95
N MET A 200 -6.44 5.16 -6.47
CA MET A 200 -7.13 6.28 -5.81
C MET A 200 -8.60 5.93 -5.51
N ILE A 201 -9.32 5.35 -6.47
CA ILE A 201 -10.77 5.10 -6.32
C ILE A 201 -11.05 4.20 -5.13
N TYR A 202 -10.40 3.02 -5.03
CA TYR A 202 -10.72 2.11 -3.93
C TYR A 202 -10.22 2.62 -2.57
N ASN A 203 -9.10 3.35 -2.53
CA ASN A 203 -8.60 3.92 -1.28
C ASN A 203 -9.49 5.07 -0.77
N VAL A 204 -9.98 5.92 -1.67
CA VAL A 204 -10.93 6.98 -1.30
C VAL A 204 -12.26 6.38 -0.82
N VAL A 205 -12.81 5.39 -1.53
CA VAL A 205 -14.04 4.70 -1.09
C VAL A 205 -13.83 4.04 0.27
N ALA A 206 -12.70 3.37 0.50
CA ALA A 206 -12.36 2.75 1.78
C ALA A 206 -12.29 3.77 2.93
N ASN A 207 -11.68 4.94 2.69
CA ASN A 207 -11.61 6.01 3.67
C ASN A 207 -13.00 6.60 3.98
N VAL A 208 -13.85 6.79 2.97
CA VAL A 208 -15.23 7.26 3.18
C VAL A 208 -16.03 6.23 3.99
N VAL A 209 -15.93 4.94 3.64
CA VAL A 209 -16.55 3.86 4.40
C VAL A 209 -16.04 3.84 5.85
N ASN A 210 -14.74 4.00 6.05
CA ASN A 210 -14.13 4.07 7.39
C ASN A 210 -14.73 5.22 8.22
N VAL A 211 -14.77 6.45 7.70
CA VAL A 211 -15.33 7.62 8.42
C VAL A 211 -16.81 7.41 8.77
N ILE A 212 -17.59 6.85 7.84
CA ILE A 212 -19.00 6.53 8.08
C ILE A 212 -19.14 5.46 9.18
N LEU A 213 -18.34 4.39 9.12
CA LEU A 213 -18.35 3.33 10.12
C LEU A 213 -17.83 3.81 11.48
N ASN A 214 -16.89 4.76 11.52
CA ASN A 214 -16.46 5.39 12.75
C ASN A 214 -17.63 6.05 13.47
N TYR A 215 -18.48 6.78 12.74
CA TYR A 215 -19.65 7.44 13.35
C TYR A 215 -20.59 6.43 13.99
N PHE A 216 -20.79 5.27 13.37
CA PHE A 216 -21.66 4.23 13.92
C PHE A 216 -21.01 3.43 15.06
N LEU A 217 -19.75 2.99 14.91
CA LEU A 217 -19.10 2.05 15.81
C LEU A 217 -18.45 2.73 17.02
N ILE A 218 -17.96 3.97 16.89
CA ILE A 218 -17.37 4.70 18.02
C ILE A 218 -18.49 5.12 18.98
N TYR A 219 -19.55 5.74 18.46
CA TYR A 219 -20.59 6.38 19.27
C TYR A 219 -21.85 5.51 19.50
N GLY A 220 -22.02 4.40 18.77
CA GLY A 220 -23.17 3.50 18.94
C GLY A 220 -24.49 4.05 18.38
N HIS A 221 -24.43 4.80 17.27
CA HIS A 221 -25.65 5.30 16.62
C HIS A 221 -26.37 4.22 15.80
N MET A 222 -27.67 4.42 15.52
CA MET A 222 -28.53 3.49 14.74
C MET A 222 -28.62 2.05 15.30
N GLY A 223 -28.53 1.87 16.62
CA GLY A 223 -28.69 0.57 17.28
C GLY A 223 -27.40 -0.27 17.33
N PHE A 224 -26.27 0.28 16.89
CA PHE A 224 -24.96 -0.31 17.13
C PHE A 224 -24.52 -0.10 18.58
N PRO A 225 -23.76 -1.04 19.17
CA PRO A 225 -23.12 -0.81 20.47
C PRO A 225 -22.05 0.27 20.35
N ALA A 226 -21.90 1.12 21.37
CA ALA A 226 -20.80 2.08 21.46
C ALA A 226 -19.50 1.34 21.81
N LEU A 227 -18.69 1.03 20.80
CA LEU A 227 -17.44 0.28 20.95
C LEU A 227 -16.23 1.20 21.23
N GLY A 228 -16.42 2.52 21.21
CA GLY A 228 -15.37 3.50 21.48
C GLY A 228 -14.14 3.28 20.61
N ILE A 229 -12.97 3.19 21.24
CA ILE A 229 -11.68 3.03 20.55
C ILE A 229 -11.57 1.71 19.76
N ALA A 230 -12.21 0.63 20.24
CA ALA A 230 -12.27 -0.63 19.51
C ALA A 230 -13.09 -0.49 18.22
N GLY A 231 -14.17 0.29 18.28
CA GLY A 231 -14.99 0.67 17.13
C GLY A 231 -14.18 1.41 16.06
N ALA A 232 -13.28 2.31 16.47
CA ALA A 232 -12.41 3.05 15.55
C ALA A 232 -11.46 2.12 14.76
N SER A 233 -10.85 1.15 15.45
CA SER A 233 -10.03 0.14 14.78
C SER A 233 -10.84 -0.76 13.87
N LEU A 234 -12.04 -1.19 14.30
CA LEU A 234 -12.89 -2.06 13.50
C LEU A 234 -13.36 -1.37 12.20
N ALA A 235 -13.77 -0.11 12.28
CA ALA A 235 -14.11 0.72 11.12
C ALA A 235 -12.96 0.81 10.11
N THR A 236 -11.74 1.03 10.61
CA THR A 236 -10.53 1.08 9.77
C THR A 236 -10.34 -0.21 8.98
N ILE A 237 -10.49 -1.36 9.63
CA ILE A 237 -10.27 -2.68 9.02
C ILE A 237 -11.37 -3.02 8.03
N LEU A 238 -12.61 -2.69 8.35
CA LEU A 238 -13.72 -2.87 7.42
C LEU A 238 -13.54 -2.00 6.17
N GLY A 239 -13.08 -0.76 6.33
CA GLY A 239 -12.67 0.09 5.22
C GLY A 239 -11.57 -0.56 4.38
N GLN A 240 -10.52 -1.10 5.01
CA GLN A 240 -9.44 -1.80 4.30
C GLN A 240 -9.88 -3.11 3.65
N ALA A 241 -10.83 -3.84 4.24
CA ALA A 241 -11.41 -5.03 3.64
C ALA A 241 -12.20 -4.66 2.37
N VAL A 242 -12.96 -3.56 2.41
CA VAL A 242 -13.61 -2.99 1.23
C VAL A 242 -12.59 -2.59 0.16
N ALA A 243 -11.50 -1.92 0.56
CA ALA A 243 -10.38 -1.57 -0.33
C ALA A 243 -9.79 -2.82 -1.00
N MET A 244 -9.53 -3.87 -0.21
CA MET A 244 -8.97 -5.13 -0.68
C MET A 244 -9.90 -5.78 -1.71
N VAL A 245 -11.18 -5.91 -1.41
CA VAL A 245 -12.16 -6.51 -2.33
C VAL A 245 -12.21 -5.74 -3.64
N MET A 246 -12.27 -4.40 -3.60
CA MET A 246 -12.26 -3.57 -4.81
C MET A 246 -10.94 -3.67 -5.58
N ALA A 247 -9.80 -3.73 -4.89
CA ALA A 247 -8.48 -3.86 -5.49
C ALA A 247 -8.32 -5.21 -6.21
N PHE A 248 -8.71 -6.32 -5.58
CA PHE A 248 -8.73 -7.65 -6.21
C PHE A 248 -9.69 -7.68 -7.39
N TYR A 249 -10.90 -7.16 -7.22
CA TYR A 249 -11.87 -7.06 -8.29
C TYR A 249 -11.33 -6.27 -9.50
N ALA A 250 -10.61 -5.18 -9.26
CA ALA A 250 -10.01 -4.38 -10.32
C ALA A 250 -8.96 -5.14 -11.15
N VAL A 251 -8.11 -5.94 -10.51
CA VAL A 251 -7.07 -6.74 -11.19
C VAL A 251 -7.58 -8.07 -11.76
N MET A 252 -8.73 -8.57 -11.29
CA MET A 252 -9.34 -9.81 -11.79
C MET A 252 -10.33 -9.58 -12.93
N ARG A 253 -11.13 -8.50 -12.90
CA ARG A 253 -12.21 -8.27 -13.88
C ARG A 253 -11.76 -7.55 -15.14
N ARG A 254 -10.72 -6.69 -15.09
CA ARG A 254 -10.26 -5.95 -16.27
C ARG A 254 -9.54 -6.88 -17.24
N ARG A 255 -10.26 -7.56 -18.13
CA ARG A 255 -9.72 -8.38 -19.23
C ARG A 255 -8.94 -7.58 -20.30
N SER A 256 -8.95 -6.25 -20.20
CA SER A 256 -8.23 -5.31 -21.08
C SER A 256 -7.22 -4.43 -20.32
N GLY A 257 -6.99 -4.67 -19.01
CA GLY A 257 -5.98 -3.95 -18.24
C GLY A 257 -4.57 -4.49 -18.54
N TYR A 258 -3.51 -3.76 -18.23
CA TYR A 258 -2.17 -4.33 -18.38
C TYR A 258 -1.90 -5.45 -17.36
N LEU A 259 -2.46 -5.35 -16.15
CA LEU A 259 -2.36 -6.40 -15.13
C LEU A 259 -3.61 -7.27 -15.10
N HIS A 260 -3.41 -8.58 -15.07
CA HIS A 260 -4.47 -9.57 -14.98
C HIS A 260 -4.09 -10.63 -13.94
N LEU A 261 -4.93 -10.77 -12.92
CA LEU A 261 -4.79 -11.84 -11.94
C LEU A 261 -5.78 -12.96 -12.27
N ARG A 262 -5.26 -14.12 -12.70
CA ARG A 262 -6.02 -15.37 -12.78
C ARG A 262 -5.56 -16.30 -11.67
N LEU A 263 -6.49 -16.70 -10.80
CA LEU A 263 -6.20 -17.64 -9.71
C LEU A 263 -5.81 -19.04 -10.23
N THR A 264 -6.14 -19.35 -11.50
CA THR A 264 -5.83 -20.61 -12.18
C THR A 264 -4.39 -20.74 -12.63
N ASP A 265 -3.66 -19.63 -12.77
CA ASP A 265 -2.31 -19.64 -13.38
C ASP A 265 -1.23 -20.14 -12.38
N GLY A 266 -1.65 -20.56 -11.17
CA GLY A 266 -0.79 -21.07 -10.11
C GLY A 266 -0.01 -19.98 -9.38
N PHE A 267 0.33 -20.27 -8.12
CA PHE A 267 1.19 -19.44 -7.25
C PHE A 267 2.51 -20.17 -6.94
N LEU A 268 3.03 -20.95 -7.87
CA LEU A 268 4.30 -21.65 -7.66
C LEU A 268 5.43 -20.62 -7.46
N PRO A 269 6.27 -20.75 -6.42
CA PRO A 269 7.31 -19.77 -6.12
C PRO A 269 8.32 -19.65 -7.27
N ASP A 270 8.49 -18.43 -7.80
CA ASP A 270 9.51 -18.12 -8.79
C ASP A 270 10.70 -17.44 -8.12
N LYS A 271 11.79 -18.20 -7.95
CA LYS A 271 12.97 -17.75 -7.18
C LYS A 271 13.60 -16.48 -7.77
N GLU A 272 13.62 -16.33 -9.10
CA GLU A 272 14.18 -15.16 -9.77
C GLU A 272 13.40 -13.89 -9.44
N SER A 273 12.07 -13.94 -9.58
CA SER A 273 11.18 -12.81 -9.29
C SER A 273 11.22 -12.43 -7.81
N ILE A 274 11.19 -13.42 -6.91
CA ILE A 274 11.29 -13.22 -5.46
C ILE A 274 12.61 -12.52 -5.11
N ALA A 275 13.75 -13.07 -5.57
CA ALA A 275 15.06 -12.51 -5.30
C ALA A 275 15.19 -11.07 -5.85
N SER A 276 14.62 -10.81 -7.02
CA SER A 276 14.65 -9.47 -7.63
C SER A 276 13.82 -8.44 -6.86
N ILE A 277 12.64 -8.84 -6.36
CA ILE A 277 11.82 -7.98 -5.49
C ILE A 277 12.58 -7.66 -4.21
N PHE A 278 13.18 -8.67 -3.55
CA PHE A 278 13.96 -8.48 -2.34
C PHE A 278 15.20 -7.62 -2.55
N LYS A 279 15.97 -7.84 -3.62
CA LYS A 279 17.18 -7.06 -3.92
C LYS A 279 16.91 -5.57 -4.06
N ILE A 280 15.74 -5.19 -4.58
CA ILE A 280 15.33 -3.80 -4.76
C ILE A 280 14.64 -3.24 -3.53
N GLY A 281 13.85 -4.07 -2.84
CA GLY A 281 13.17 -3.67 -1.62
C GLY A 281 14.11 -3.53 -0.42
N PHE A 282 15.20 -4.29 -0.37
CA PHE A 282 16.09 -4.34 0.79
C PHE A 282 16.71 -2.99 1.16
N PRO A 283 17.25 -2.18 0.22
CA PRO A 283 17.72 -0.83 0.54
C PRO A 283 16.62 0.06 1.15
N ALA A 284 15.40 0.02 0.59
CA ALA A 284 14.26 0.77 1.12
C ALA A 284 13.84 0.27 2.50
N MET A 285 13.96 -1.04 2.77
CA MET A 285 13.71 -1.61 4.09
C MET A 285 14.69 -1.05 5.12
N VAL A 286 15.99 -1.02 4.81
CA VAL A 286 17.04 -0.51 5.69
C VAL A 286 16.80 0.97 5.98
N GLU A 287 16.53 1.77 4.94
CA GLU A 287 16.18 3.19 5.08
C GLU A 287 14.99 3.39 6.04
N GLN A 288 13.89 2.66 5.81
CA GLN A 288 12.70 2.76 6.64
C GLN A 288 12.97 2.29 8.08
N LEU A 289 13.72 1.21 8.30
CA LEU A 289 14.08 0.75 9.65
C LEU A 289 14.91 1.79 10.39
N VAL A 290 15.87 2.44 9.72
CA VAL A 290 16.68 3.52 10.30
C VAL A 290 15.78 4.70 10.67
N MET A 291 14.86 5.11 9.77
CA MET A 291 13.89 6.16 10.07
C MET A 291 13.00 5.81 11.26
N ARG A 292 12.47 4.58 11.35
CA ARG A 292 11.63 4.16 12.47
C ARG A 292 12.40 4.11 13.79
N ALA A 293 13.63 3.60 13.78
CA ALA A 293 14.48 3.59 14.97
C ALA A 293 14.75 5.02 15.46
N GLY A 294 15.07 5.95 14.55
CA GLY A 294 15.25 7.37 14.89
C GLY A 294 14.01 8.00 15.51
N MET A 295 12.82 7.75 14.94
CA MET A 295 11.56 8.26 15.47
C MET A 295 11.22 7.69 16.87
N ILE A 296 11.52 6.41 17.13
CA ILE A 296 11.30 5.79 18.44
C ILE A 296 12.23 6.41 19.49
N ILE A 297 13.52 6.59 19.16
CA ILE A 297 14.48 7.25 20.05
C ILE A 297 14.02 8.68 20.36
N TYR A 298 13.63 9.45 19.34
CA TYR A 298 13.10 10.79 19.52
C TYR A 298 11.87 10.80 20.42
N SER A 299 10.88 9.94 20.14
CA SER A 299 9.65 9.86 20.93
C SER A 299 9.91 9.52 22.39
N LYS A 300 10.90 8.66 22.69
CA LYS A 300 11.29 8.34 24.06
C LYS A 300 12.11 9.41 24.77
N THR A 301 12.77 10.30 24.02
CA THR A 301 13.56 11.39 24.61
C THR A 301 12.67 12.57 25.01
N VAL A 302 11.55 12.75 24.31
CA VAL A 302 10.61 13.86 24.51
C VAL A 302 9.48 13.50 25.49
N ALA A 303 9.13 12.21 25.59
CA ALA A 303 8.16 11.69 26.56
C ALA A 303 8.77 11.57 27.95
#